data_AF-A0AA36JRD9-F1
#
_entry.id   AF-A0AA36JRD9-F1
#
_cell.length_a   1.000
_cell.length_b   1.000
_cell.length_c   1.000
_cell.angle_alpha   90.00
_cell.angle_beta   90.00
_cell.angle_gamma   90.00
#
_symmetry.space_group_name_H-M   'P 1'
#
loop_
_entity.id
_entity.type
_entity.pdbx_description
1 polymer ?
#
loop_
_entity_poly.entity_id
_entity_poly.type
_entity_poly.pdbx_seq_one_letter_code
_entity_poly.pdbx_strand_id
1 'polypeptide(L)'
;MMNAWILATLLGALRRAGGLAMPPVTSVQLVAFAGDQVNYDESAPHFRWCGHVGLRFQEMEGALFGFTPDTELVHDTHALITTLLEGNRFQGRVGDDLGEFEDAALSPYGQVFVFWNIPEDRCHEKDCGLSQVQSDVVSSVKFYAFPPEAPRKYRGSSYSACDASWGESCFNCATYPKSLGLPIPDDTGMLEVYLQKLAEEPGAVCRCYKSGKWLHSSKCKDSPSFAALEACSFEQPEPLDL
;
A
#
# COMPACT_ATOMS: atom_id res chain seq x y z
N MET A 1 3.95 -9.84 -21.13
CA MET A 1 5.18 -9.47 -20.41
C MET A 1 5.78 -8.25 -21.10
N MET A 2 5.26 -7.07 -20.78
CA MET A 2 5.77 -5.79 -21.28
C MET A 2 6.75 -5.22 -20.25
N ASN A 3 7.85 -4.69 -20.75
CA ASN A 3 9.11 -4.45 -20.08
C ASN A 3 9.07 -3.38 -18.98
N ALA A 4 9.37 -3.78 -17.73
CA ALA A 4 9.80 -2.87 -16.66
C ALA A 4 11.02 -2.01 -17.06
N TRP A 5 11.77 -2.42 -18.08
CA TRP A 5 12.89 -1.66 -18.64
C TRP A 5 12.49 -0.37 -19.38
N ILE A 6 11.25 -0.24 -19.87
CA ILE A 6 10.81 0.96 -20.60
C ILE A 6 10.49 2.13 -19.65
N LEU A 7 9.98 1.86 -18.44
CA LEU A 7 9.74 2.89 -17.44
C LEU A 7 11.06 3.50 -16.92
N ALA A 8 12.08 2.67 -16.69
CA ALA A 8 13.39 3.13 -16.23
C ALA A 8 14.15 3.96 -17.28
N THR A 9 13.94 3.70 -18.58
CA THR A 9 14.61 4.47 -19.65
C THR A 9 13.93 5.82 -19.94
N LEU A 10 12.61 5.94 -19.73
CA LEU A 10 11.91 7.22 -19.87
C LEU A 10 12.25 8.20 -18.71
N LEU A 11 12.40 7.70 -17.49
CA LEU A 11 12.84 8.51 -16.34
C LEU A 11 14.34 8.88 -16.42
N GLY A 12 15.18 8.02 -17.00
CA GLY A 12 16.61 8.29 -17.19
C GLY A 12 16.93 9.32 -18.29
N ALA A 13 16.11 9.41 -19.34
CA ALA A 13 16.34 10.33 -20.46
C ALA A 13 16.05 11.80 -20.14
N LEU A 14 15.20 12.08 -19.14
CA LEU A 14 14.88 13.44 -18.68
C LEU A 14 15.95 14.04 -17.74
N ARG A 15 16.87 13.23 -17.19
CA ARG A 15 17.89 13.69 -16.23
C ARG A 15 19.12 14.38 -16.84
N ARG A 16 19.26 14.44 -18.17
CA ARG A 16 20.49 14.97 -18.81
C ARG A 16 20.34 16.25 -19.65
N ALA A 17 19.14 16.82 -19.74
CA ALA A 17 18.94 18.07 -20.47
C ALA A 17 18.26 19.12 -19.58
N GLY A 18 19.10 19.91 -18.88
CA GLY A 18 18.68 21.11 -18.18
C GLY A 18 18.37 20.90 -16.70
N GLY A 19 19.04 21.68 -15.85
CA GLY A 19 18.68 21.86 -14.44
C GLY A 19 17.35 22.60 -14.30
N LEU A 20 16.28 22.03 -14.84
CA LEU A 20 14.92 22.44 -14.56
C LEU A 20 14.58 21.85 -13.19
N ALA A 21 14.36 22.75 -12.23
CA ALA A 21 13.73 22.39 -10.96
C ALA A 21 12.47 21.59 -11.30
N MET A 22 12.35 20.37 -10.78
CA MET A 22 11.07 19.67 -10.86
C MET A 22 10.02 20.61 -10.25
N PRO A 23 8.85 20.79 -10.90
CA PRO A 23 7.77 21.50 -10.25
C PRO A 23 7.56 20.89 -8.86
N PRO A 24 7.25 21.70 -7.83
CA PRO A 24 6.95 21.17 -6.51
C PRO A 24 5.88 20.08 -6.67
N VAL A 25 6.08 18.94 -6.01
CA VAL A 25 5.09 17.87 -5.99
C VAL A 25 3.86 18.43 -5.29
N THR A 26 2.76 18.55 -6.01
CA THR A 26 1.58 19.27 -5.50
C THR A 26 0.61 18.37 -4.75
N SER A 27 0.69 17.04 -4.93
CA SER A 27 -0.07 16.12 -4.10
C SER A 27 0.41 14.67 -4.17
N VAL A 28 0.41 14.02 -3.01
CA VAL A 28 0.52 12.57 -2.89
C VAL A 28 -0.76 12.04 -2.22
N GLN A 29 -1.26 10.91 -2.71
CA GLN A 29 -2.43 10.25 -2.18
C GLN A 29 -2.06 8.86 -1.67
N LEU A 30 -2.45 8.57 -0.42
CA LEU A 30 -2.49 7.21 0.09
C LEU A 30 -3.79 6.55 -0.39
N VAL A 31 -3.65 5.36 -0.98
CA VAL A 31 -4.77 4.51 -1.38
C VAL A 31 -4.63 3.18 -0.66
N ALA A 32 -5.68 2.74 0.01
CA ALA A 32 -5.63 1.51 0.80
C ALA A 32 -6.92 0.72 0.73
N PHE A 33 -6.81 -0.60 0.89
CA PHE A 33 -7.97 -1.49 1.05
C PHE A 33 -7.67 -2.58 2.08
N ALA A 34 -8.71 -3.05 2.76
CA ALA A 34 -8.63 -4.20 3.67
C ALA A 34 -8.69 -5.51 2.89
N GLY A 35 -8.02 -6.57 3.35
CA GLY A 35 -8.13 -7.87 2.68
C GLY A 35 -9.51 -8.51 2.77
N ASP A 36 -9.74 -9.52 1.94
CA ASP A 36 -10.93 -10.37 1.84
C ASP A 36 -11.08 -11.35 3.04
N GLN A 37 -10.33 -11.17 4.15
CA GLN A 37 -10.32 -12.08 5.32
C GLN A 37 -11.71 -12.20 6.00
N VAL A 38 -12.54 -13.03 5.39
CA VAL A 38 -13.63 -13.77 6.01
C VAL A 38 -13.09 -15.19 6.16
N ASN A 39 -12.85 -15.62 7.39
CA ASN A 39 -12.55 -17.00 7.79
C ASN A 39 -11.10 -17.52 7.73
N TYR A 40 -10.07 -16.67 7.71
CA TYR A 40 -8.67 -17.14 7.71
C TYR A 40 -8.35 -18.11 6.55
N ASP A 41 -9.05 -17.98 5.43
CA ASP A 41 -8.76 -18.78 4.26
C ASP A 41 -7.53 -18.18 3.55
N GLU A 42 -6.40 -18.86 3.68
CA GLU A 42 -5.13 -18.51 3.02
C GLU A 42 -5.20 -18.71 1.48
N SER A 43 -6.39 -19.03 0.93
CA SER A 43 -6.66 -19.16 -0.51
C SER A 43 -6.92 -17.84 -1.24
N ALA A 44 -7.10 -16.72 -0.53
CA ALA A 44 -7.27 -15.41 -1.17
C ALA A 44 -6.00 -15.08 -1.98
N PRO A 45 -6.13 -14.79 -3.29
CA PRO A 45 -4.96 -14.58 -4.14
C PRO A 45 -4.26 -13.27 -3.80
N HIS A 46 -2.93 -13.26 -3.94
CA HIS A 46 -2.09 -12.06 -3.86
C HIS A 46 -2.25 -11.28 -2.53
N PHE A 47 -2.23 -9.94 -2.56
CA PHE A 47 -2.33 -9.10 -1.35
C PHE A 47 -3.76 -8.91 -0.86
N ARG A 48 -4.77 -9.52 -1.49
CA ARG A 48 -6.14 -9.55 -0.94
C ARG A 48 -6.24 -10.33 0.36
N TRP A 49 -5.21 -11.08 0.76
CA TRP A 49 -5.22 -11.75 2.04
C TRP A 49 -5.28 -10.78 3.23
N CYS A 50 -4.38 -9.79 3.33
CA CYS A 50 -4.36 -8.85 4.46
C CYS A 50 -4.82 -7.43 4.10
N GLY A 51 -4.88 -7.12 2.80
CA GLY A 51 -5.09 -5.76 2.32
C GLY A 51 -3.78 -5.15 1.81
N HIS A 52 -3.86 -3.92 1.33
CA HIS A 52 -2.69 -3.25 0.78
C HIS A 52 -2.78 -1.74 0.90
N VAL A 53 -1.61 -1.08 0.85
CA VAL A 53 -1.46 0.37 0.85
C VAL A 53 -0.49 0.74 -0.27
N GLY A 54 -0.86 1.74 -1.06
CA GLY A 54 -0.01 2.30 -2.08
C GLY A 54 -0.13 3.81 -2.18
N LEU A 55 0.75 4.38 -2.99
CA LEU A 55 0.99 5.81 -3.14
C LEU A 55 0.73 6.21 -4.58
N ARG A 56 -0.14 7.20 -4.77
CA ARG A 56 -0.36 7.83 -6.07
C ARG A 56 0.23 9.24 -6.02
N PHE A 57 1.10 9.55 -6.97
CA PHE A 57 1.67 10.89 -7.15
C PHE A 57 1.05 11.52 -8.37
N GLN A 58 0.62 12.78 -8.25
CA GLN A 58 -0.03 13.50 -9.36
C GLN A 58 0.89 13.64 -10.59
N GLU A 59 2.19 13.69 -10.37
CA GLU A 59 3.25 13.82 -11.38
C GLU A 59 3.55 12.50 -12.10
N MET A 60 3.02 11.38 -11.59
CA MET A 60 3.21 10.04 -12.13
C MET A 60 1.85 9.42 -12.46
N GLU A 61 1.19 10.00 -13.46
CA GLU A 61 -0.14 9.61 -13.91
C GLU A 61 -0.22 8.09 -14.20
N GLY A 62 -1.28 7.46 -13.71
CA GLY A 62 -1.59 6.04 -13.95
C GLY A 62 -0.77 5.05 -13.12
N ALA A 63 0.17 5.48 -12.29
CA ALA A 63 0.94 4.59 -11.42
C ALA A 63 0.41 4.61 -9.98
N LEU A 64 0.37 3.44 -9.35
CA LEU A 64 0.10 3.31 -7.92
C LEU A 64 1.26 2.54 -7.29
N PHE A 65 2.15 3.27 -6.62
CA PHE A 65 3.38 2.71 -6.07
C PHE A 65 3.11 1.98 -4.76
N GLY A 66 3.36 0.68 -4.72
CA GLY A 66 3.33 -0.08 -3.48
C GLY A 66 4.69 -0.64 -3.11
N PHE A 67 4.81 -1.09 -1.85
CA PHE A 67 6.01 -1.71 -1.31
C PHE A 67 5.71 -3.16 -0.96
N THR A 68 6.37 -4.08 -1.67
CA THR A 68 6.10 -5.52 -1.62
C THR A 68 7.39 -6.33 -1.43
N PRO A 69 7.31 -7.59 -0.99
CA PRO A 69 8.47 -8.48 -0.95
C PRO A 69 9.09 -8.69 -2.34
N ASP A 70 10.41 -8.60 -2.44
CA ASP A 70 11.19 -9.01 -3.61
C ASP A 70 11.64 -10.47 -3.45
N THR A 71 10.79 -11.38 -3.89
CA THR A 71 11.01 -12.83 -3.73
C THR A 71 10.17 -13.60 -4.73
N GLU A 72 10.65 -14.77 -5.16
CA GLU A 72 9.87 -15.70 -6.00
C GLU A 72 8.62 -16.24 -5.29
N LEU A 73 8.59 -16.18 -3.95
CA LEU A 73 7.43 -16.61 -3.17
C LEU A 73 6.19 -15.75 -3.39
N VAL A 74 6.29 -14.60 -4.07
CA VAL A 74 5.09 -13.83 -4.48
C VAL A 74 4.15 -14.64 -5.39
N HIS A 75 4.65 -15.70 -6.01
CA HIS A 75 3.86 -16.65 -6.81
C HIS A 75 3.24 -17.80 -5.99
N ASP A 76 3.59 -17.92 -4.70
CA ASP A 76 3.04 -18.87 -3.73
C ASP A 76 2.64 -18.11 -2.46
N THR A 77 1.45 -17.49 -2.51
CA THR A 77 0.93 -16.61 -1.46
C THR A 77 0.92 -17.29 -0.08
N HIS A 78 0.56 -18.57 -0.02
CA HIS A 78 0.57 -19.34 1.23
C HIS A 78 1.99 -19.43 1.80
N ALA A 79 2.97 -19.90 1.00
CA ALA A 79 4.36 -20.01 1.45
C ALA A 79 4.95 -18.65 1.86
N LEU A 80 4.66 -17.58 1.11
CA LEU A 80 5.08 -16.23 1.45
C LEU A 80 4.55 -15.78 2.80
N ILE A 81 3.24 -15.90 3.02
CA ILE A 81 2.57 -15.50 4.27
C ILE A 81 3.10 -16.32 5.44
N THR A 82 3.20 -17.65 5.30
CA THR A 82 3.76 -18.51 6.35
C THR A 82 5.16 -18.07 6.72
N THR A 83 6.02 -17.83 5.73
CA THR A 83 7.42 -17.39 5.95
C THR A 83 7.48 -16.04 6.68
N LEU A 84 6.61 -15.09 6.33
CA LEU A 84 6.50 -13.79 7.00
C LEU A 84 5.92 -13.90 8.43
N LEU A 85 4.94 -14.78 8.66
CA LEU A 85 4.39 -15.04 10.01
C LEU A 85 5.37 -15.77 10.92
N GLU A 86 6.29 -16.55 10.35
CA GLU A 86 7.48 -17.08 11.03
C GLU A 86 8.52 -15.99 11.33
N GLY A 87 8.25 -14.75 10.95
CA GLY A 87 9.02 -13.52 11.18
C GLY A 87 10.34 -13.45 10.44
N ASN A 88 10.40 -14.12 9.28
CA ASN A 88 11.40 -13.82 8.26
C ASN A 88 11.09 -12.49 7.58
N ARG A 89 12.06 -12.00 6.80
CA ARG A 89 11.95 -10.77 6.02
C ARG A 89 12.53 -10.97 4.64
N PHE A 90 12.08 -10.18 3.68
CA PHE A 90 12.63 -10.14 2.32
C PHE A 90 13.16 -8.75 2.00
N GLN A 91 14.03 -8.66 0.99
CA GLN A 91 14.29 -7.35 0.39
C GLN A 91 12.94 -6.77 -0.07
N GLY A 92 12.70 -5.49 0.15
CA GLY A 92 11.49 -4.84 -0.31
C GLY A 92 11.68 -4.24 -1.69
N ARG A 93 10.66 -4.34 -2.54
CA ARG A 93 10.58 -3.77 -3.88
C ARG A 93 9.50 -2.70 -3.92
N VAL A 94 9.81 -1.59 -4.57
CA VAL A 94 8.82 -0.56 -4.91
C VAL A 94 8.49 -0.70 -6.38
N GLY A 95 7.20 -0.82 -6.70
CA GLY A 95 6.73 -1.05 -8.04
C GLY A 95 5.32 -0.50 -8.24
N ASP A 96 4.86 -0.55 -9.49
CA ASP A 96 3.47 -0.25 -9.82
C ASP A 96 2.58 -1.43 -9.40
N ASP A 97 1.87 -1.24 -8.31
CA ASP A 97 0.97 -2.20 -7.69
C ASP A 97 -0.48 -1.94 -8.11
N LEU A 98 -0.73 -1.15 -9.17
CA LEU A 98 -2.09 -0.89 -9.66
C LEU A 98 -2.89 -2.19 -9.88
N GLY A 99 -2.26 -3.22 -10.44
CA GLY A 99 -2.90 -4.52 -10.66
C GLY A 99 -3.42 -5.20 -9.37
N GLU A 100 -2.80 -4.93 -8.22
CA GLU A 100 -3.24 -5.44 -6.92
C GLU A 100 -4.52 -4.73 -6.45
N PHE A 101 -4.65 -3.44 -6.76
CA PHE A 101 -5.86 -2.66 -6.47
C PHE A 101 -6.99 -3.01 -7.43
N GLU A 102 -6.68 -3.24 -8.71
CA GLU A 102 -7.63 -3.77 -9.69
C GLU A 102 -8.16 -5.15 -9.29
N ASP A 103 -7.29 -6.07 -8.86
CA ASP A 103 -7.69 -7.40 -8.38
C ASP A 103 -8.57 -7.31 -7.12
N ALA A 104 -8.23 -6.44 -6.16
CA ALA A 104 -9.07 -6.14 -4.99
C ALA A 104 -10.46 -5.62 -5.39
N ALA A 105 -10.52 -4.79 -6.43
CA ALA A 105 -11.76 -4.28 -6.98
C ALA A 105 -12.63 -5.43 -7.56
N LEU A 106 -12.02 -6.51 -8.05
CA LEU A 106 -12.74 -7.68 -8.55
C LEU A 106 -13.26 -8.63 -7.45
N SER A 107 -13.02 -8.34 -6.17
CA SER A 107 -13.51 -9.17 -5.06
C SER A 107 -15.03 -9.40 -5.15
N PRO A 108 -15.49 -10.66 -5.03
CA PRO A 108 -16.93 -10.98 -5.05
C PRO A 108 -17.65 -10.50 -3.79
N TYR A 109 -16.92 -10.28 -2.70
CA TYR A 109 -17.46 -9.81 -1.42
C TYR A 109 -17.74 -8.30 -1.46
N GLY A 110 -16.99 -7.57 -2.30
CA GLY A 110 -17.01 -6.13 -2.37
C GLY A 110 -16.03 -5.54 -1.37
N GLN A 111 -15.28 -4.55 -1.84
CA GLN A 111 -14.16 -3.95 -1.13
C GLN A 111 -14.42 -2.47 -0.88
N VAL A 112 -14.05 -1.99 0.31
CA VAL A 112 -13.97 -0.56 0.59
C VAL A 112 -12.51 -0.14 0.41
N PHE A 113 -12.33 0.91 -0.39
CA PHE A 113 -11.06 1.61 -0.58
C PHE A 113 -11.10 2.92 0.19
N VAL A 114 -10.00 3.24 0.86
CA VAL A 114 -9.77 4.50 1.56
C VAL A 114 -8.76 5.30 0.75
N PHE A 115 -9.10 6.56 0.47
CA PHE A 115 -8.25 7.51 -0.24
C PHE A 115 -7.98 8.68 0.68
N TRP A 116 -6.72 9.07 0.80
CA TRP A 116 -6.35 10.23 1.58
C TRP A 116 -5.28 11.05 0.86
N ASN A 117 -5.66 12.24 0.41
CA ASN A 117 -4.73 13.22 -0.14
C ASN A 117 -3.95 13.83 1.02
N ILE A 118 -2.64 13.60 1.06
CA ILE A 118 -1.77 14.15 2.10
C ILE A 118 -1.59 15.64 1.82
N PRO A 119 -1.95 16.52 2.76
CA PRO A 119 -1.66 17.94 2.66
C PRO A 119 -0.16 18.21 2.54
N GLU A 120 0.26 19.10 1.65
CA GLU A 120 1.69 19.45 1.44
C GLU A 120 2.39 19.86 2.74
N ASP A 121 1.70 20.54 3.65
CA ASP A 121 2.23 21.00 4.94
C ASP A 121 2.46 19.87 5.95
N ARG A 122 1.96 18.66 5.67
CA ARG A 122 2.22 17.45 6.46
C ARG A 122 3.36 16.60 5.90
N CYS A 123 3.91 16.94 4.73
CA CYS A 123 5.10 16.28 4.20
C CYS A 123 6.36 16.77 4.92
N HIS A 124 7.23 15.85 5.33
CA HIS A 124 8.52 16.21 5.91
C HIS A 124 9.52 16.67 4.83
N GLU A 125 9.44 16.06 3.64
CA GLU A 125 10.29 16.37 2.50
C GLU A 125 9.58 17.31 1.52
N LYS A 126 10.37 18.16 0.84
CA LYS A 126 9.85 19.19 -0.08
C LYS A 126 9.06 18.60 -1.26
N ASP A 127 9.35 17.38 -1.65
CA ASP A 127 8.72 16.67 -2.77
C ASP A 127 7.76 15.55 -2.29
N CYS A 128 7.36 15.58 -1.01
CA CYS A 128 6.52 14.54 -0.42
C CYS A 128 7.03 13.11 -0.70
N GLY A 129 8.36 12.92 -0.70
CA GLY A 129 8.96 11.59 -0.83
C GLY A 129 9.07 11.06 -2.26
N LEU A 130 8.69 11.83 -3.28
CA LEU A 130 8.74 11.38 -4.69
C LEU A 130 10.15 10.94 -5.12
N SER A 131 11.19 11.72 -4.80
CA SER A 131 12.57 11.37 -5.16
C SER A 131 13.03 10.08 -4.48
N GLN A 132 12.55 9.83 -3.26
CA GLN A 132 12.87 8.61 -2.52
C GLN A 132 12.16 7.39 -3.13
N VAL A 133 10.89 7.51 -3.51
CA VAL A 133 10.17 6.46 -4.28
C VAL A 133 10.91 6.14 -5.57
N GLN A 134 11.30 7.16 -6.35
CA GLN A 134 12.06 6.97 -7.59
C GLN A 134 13.40 6.27 -7.35
N SER A 135 14.07 6.54 -6.23
CA SER A 135 15.29 5.84 -5.84
C SER A 135 15.02 4.37 -5.50
N ASP A 136 13.99 4.10 -4.70
CA ASP A 136 13.65 2.76 -4.23
C ASP A 136 13.10 1.86 -5.35
N VAL A 137 12.49 2.43 -6.39
CA VAL A 137 12.10 1.71 -7.64
C VAL A 137 13.32 1.13 -8.35
N VAL A 138 14.47 1.83 -8.33
CA VAL A 138 15.71 1.34 -8.94
C VAL A 138 16.38 0.31 -8.03
N SER A 139 16.51 0.65 -6.75
CA SER A 139 17.07 -0.24 -5.75
C SER A 139 16.68 0.26 -4.37
N SER A 140 15.80 -0.48 -3.71
CA SER A 140 15.49 -0.31 -2.30
C SER A 140 16.53 -1.05 -1.47
N VAL A 141 16.94 -0.45 -0.35
CA VAL A 141 17.74 -1.11 0.72
C VAL A 141 16.87 -1.52 1.92
N LYS A 142 15.56 -1.31 1.82
CA LYS A 142 14.57 -1.55 2.88
C LYS A 142 14.08 -2.99 2.82
N PHE A 143 13.79 -3.59 3.96
CA PHE A 143 13.24 -4.93 4.05
C PHE A 143 11.72 -4.89 4.21
N TYR A 144 11.04 -5.81 3.52
CA TYR A 144 9.63 -6.11 3.78
C TYR A 144 9.51 -7.19 4.87
N ALA A 145 8.68 -6.94 5.88
CA ALA A 145 8.33 -7.93 6.90
C ALA A 145 6.91 -7.69 7.43
N PHE A 146 6.35 -8.69 8.10
CA PHE A 146 5.17 -8.47 8.94
C PHE A 146 5.52 -7.75 10.23
N PRO A 147 4.58 -6.97 10.77
CA PRO A 147 4.83 -6.17 11.96
C PRO A 147 5.11 -7.05 13.20
N PRO A 148 5.88 -6.54 14.18
CA PRO A 148 6.19 -7.25 15.44
C PRO A 148 4.96 -7.79 16.19
N GLU A 149 3.83 -7.12 16.02
CA GLU A 149 2.52 -7.38 16.63
C GLU A 149 1.68 -8.42 15.85
N ALA A 150 2.06 -8.78 14.62
CA ALA A 150 1.31 -9.75 13.82
C ALA A 150 1.13 -11.09 14.59
N PRO A 151 -0.03 -11.77 14.44
CA PRO A 151 -0.34 -12.97 15.20
C PRO A 151 0.76 -14.02 15.10
N ARG A 152 1.46 -14.26 16.22
CA ARG A 152 2.62 -15.15 16.36
C ARG A 152 2.28 -16.64 16.32
N LYS A 153 1.11 -17.01 15.77
CA LYS A 153 0.46 -18.33 15.90
C LYS A 153 1.34 -19.50 15.42
N TYR A 154 2.41 -19.24 14.66
CA TYR A 154 3.32 -20.27 14.13
C TYR A 154 4.73 -20.28 14.73
N ARG A 155 5.04 -19.52 15.78
CA ARG A 155 6.41 -19.45 16.31
C ARG A 155 6.70 -20.42 17.46
N GLY A 156 7.58 -21.37 17.16
CA GLY A 156 8.65 -21.73 18.09
C GLY A 156 9.46 -20.48 18.48
N SER A 157 9.92 -20.42 19.71
CA SER A 157 10.55 -19.28 20.37
C SER A 157 11.53 -18.48 19.47
N SER A 158 11.25 -17.19 19.25
CA SER A 158 12.18 -16.02 19.23
C SER A 158 11.84 -14.99 18.13
N TYR A 159 11.81 -13.71 18.52
CA TYR A 159 11.99 -12.44 17.77
C TYR A 159 11.82 -12.39 16.24
N SER A 160 11.04 -11.43 15.72
CA SER A 160 11.03 -11.14 14.27
C SER A 160 12.41 -10.64 13.90
N ALA A 161 12.88 -10.97 12.69
CA ALA A 161 14.12 -10.39 12.16
C ALA A 161 14.06 -8.86 12.08
N CYS A 162 12.88 -8.28 12.24
CA CYS A 162 12.59 -6.86 12.15
C CYS A 162 12.13 -6.20 13.46
N ASP A 163 12.00 -6.92 14.58
CA ASP A 163 11.45 -6.34 15.84
C ASP A 163 12.26 -5.11 16.30
N ALA A 164 13.59 -5.21 16.26
CA ALA A 164 14.48 -4.13 16.72
C ALA A 164 14.69 -3.02 15.70
N SER A 165 14.25 -3.21 14.45
CA SER A 165 14.54 -2.31 13.33
C SER A 165 13.27 -1.88 12.57
N TRP A 166 12.11 -2.10 13.19
CA TRP A 166 10.81 -1.77 12.64
C TRP A 166 10.65 -0.25 12.54
N GLY A 167 10.22 0.23 11.38
CA GLY A 167 10.12 1.66 11.10
C GLY A 167 11.44 2.37 10.77
N GLU A 168 12.57 1.65 10.79
CA GLU A 168 13.89 2.17 10.40
C GLU A 168 14.41 1.51 9.12
N SER A 169 14.55 0.18 9.13
CA SER A 169 15.03 -0.61 7.98
C SER A 169 14.04 -1.68 7.53
N CYS A 170 13.08 -2.01 8.38
CA CYS A 170 11.99 -2.93 8.06
C CYS A 170 10.66 -2.20 8.05
N PHE A 171 9.87 -2.51 7.03
CA PHE A 171 8.56 -1.92 6.78
C PHE A 171 7.62 -2.99 6.21
N ASN A 172 6.33 -2.68 6.18
CA ASN A 172 5.39 -3.28 5.24
C ASN A 172 4.78 -2.18 4.37
N CYS A 173 3.78 -2.52 3.55
CA CYS A 173 3.10 -1.54 2.70
C CYS A 173 2.49 -0.37 3.50
N ALA A 174 2.01 -0.59 4.73
CA ALA A 174 1.42 0.43 5.57
C ALA A 174 2.44 1.38 6.21
N THR A 175 3.61 0.86 6.63
CA THR A 175 4.64 1.68 7.30
C THR A 175 5.71 2.23 6.37
N TYR A 176 5.85 1.69 5.15
CA TYR A 176 6.78 2.20 4.15
C TYR A 176 6.65 3.71 3.86
N PRO A 177 5.45 4.32 3.76
CA PRO A 177 5.32 5.75 3.55
C PRO A 177 6.05 6.61 4.60
N LYS A 178 6.13 6.17 5.86
CA LYS A 178 6.90 6.87 6.90
C LYS A 178 8.39 6.96 6.57
N SER A 179 8.94 5.95 5.90
CA SER A 179 10.33 5.96 5.42
C SER A 179 10.61 7.00 4.33
N LEU A 180 9.55 7.54 3.72
CA LEU A 180 9.59 8.60 2.71
C LEU A 180 9.37 9.99 3.30
N GLY A 181 9.21 10.09 4.63
CA GLY A 181 8.83 11.34 5.29
C GLY A 181 7.35 11.70 5.08
N LEU A 182 6.49 10.72 4.77
CA LEU A 182 5.05 10.93 4.73
C LEU A 182 4.41 10.63 6.08
N PRO A 183 3.36 11.38 6.48
CA PRO A 183 2.59 11.04 7.66
C PRO A 183 1.89 9.70 7.44
N ILE A 184 1.88 8.87 8.48
CA ILE A 184 1.06 7.66 8.53
C ILE A 184 0.15 7.71 9.76
N PRO A 185 -1.09 7.20 9.65
CA PRO A 185 -2.06 7.22 10.75
C PRO A 185 -1.76 6.18 11.84
N ASP A 186 -0.96 5.16 11.53
CA ASP A 186 -0.55 4.09 12.44
C ASP A 186 0.85 3.57 12.11
N ASP A 187 1.72 3.40 13.12
CA ASP A 187 3.09 2.92 12.93
C ASP A 187 3.31 1.45 13.32
N THR A 188 2.28 0.77 13.80
CA THR A 188 2.34 -0.68 14.07
C THR A 188 2.45 -1.45 12.76
N GLY A 189 1.80 -0.97 11.68
CA GLY A 189 1.70 -1.67 10.41
C GLY A 189 0.65 -2.78 10.38
N MET A 190 -0.18 -2.89 11.41
CA MET A 190 -1.36 -3.75 11.40
C MET A 190 -2.42 -3.11 10.48
N LEU A 191 -2.65 -3.69 9.29
CA LEU A 191 -3.54 -3.09 8.27
C LEU A 191 -4.96 -2.84 8.77
N GLU A 192 -5.50 -3.71 9.62
CA GLU A 192 -6.83 -3.53 10.24
C GLU A 192 -6.91 -2.20 11.02
N VAL A 193 -5.90 -1.93 11.86
CA VAL A 193 -5.81 -0.70 12.66
C VAL A 193 -5.47 0.50 11.77
N TYR A 194 -4.55 0.31 10.83
CA TYR A 194 -4.11 1.35 9.91
C TYR A 194 -5.27 1.92 9.10
N LEU A 195 -6.13 1.05 8.54
CA LEU A 195 -7.26 1.47 7.72
C LEU A 195 -8.33 2.23 8.50
N GLN A 196 -8.61 1.78 9.73
CA GLN A 196 -9.52 2.48 10.64
C GLN A 196 -9.04 3.91 10.87
N LYS A 197 -7.77 4.08 11.29
CA LYS A 197 -7.20 5.40 11.55
C LYS A 197 -7.04 6.24 10.28
N LEU A 198 -6.71 5.63 9.15
CA LEU A 198 -6.65 6.31 7.86
C LEU A 198 -8.00 6.93 7.49
N ALA A 199 -9.10 6.21 7.73
CA ALA A 199 -10.44 6.70 7.47
C ALA A 199 -10.88 7.85 8.39
N GLU A 200 -10.22 8.01 9.54
CA GLU A 200 -10.43 9.12 10.48
C GLU A 200 -9.61 10.37 10.13
N GLU A 201 -8.64 10.27 9.21
CA GLU A 201 -7.82 11.42 8.81
C GLU A 201 -8.68 12.51 8.14
N PRO A 202 -8.46 13.81 8.46
CA PRO A 202 -9.17 14.89 7.80
C PRO A 202 -8.97 14.87 6.28
N GLY A 203 -10.08 14.81 5.55
CA GLY A 203 -10.08 14.75 4.08
C GLY A 203 -9.93 13.33 3.52
N ALA A 204 -9.87 12.30 4.36
CA ALA A 204 -9.98 10.92 3.90
C ALA A 204 -11.40 10.62 3.41
N VAL A 205 -11.49 9.87 2.31
CA VAL A 205 -12.75 9.48 1.67
C VAL A 205 -12.76 7.99 1.40
N CYS A 206 -13.95 7.39 1.55
CA CYS A 206 -14.13 5.97 1.28
C CYS A 206 -15.03 5.73 0.10
N ARG A 207 -14.66 4.73 -0.71
CA ARG A 207 -15.43 4.34 -1.89
C ARG A 207 -15.64 2.83 -1.88
N CYS A 208 -16.86 2.41 -2.19
CA CYS A 208 -17.23 1.01 -2.28
C CYS A 208 -17.03 0.54 -3.71
N TYR A 209 -16.39 -0.60 -3.89
CA TYR A 209 -16.20 -1.24 -5.18
C TYR A 209 -16.64 -2.69 -5.10
N LYS A 210 -17.46 -3.14 -6.04
CA LYS A 210 -17.91 -4.54 -6.08
C LYS A 210 -18.20 -4.95 -7.52
N SER A 211 -17.68 -6.11 -7.92
CA SER A 211 -17.93 -6.68 -9.25
C SER A 211 -17.56 -5.74 -10.40
N GLY A 212 -16.39 -5.11 -10.34
CA GLY A 212 -15.91 -4.25 -11.43
C GLY A 212 -16.55 -2.84 -11.46
N LYS A 213 -17.27 -2.44 -10.40
CA LYS A 213 -18.01 -1.17 -10.39
C LYS A 213 -17.88 -0.46 -9.06
N TRP A 214 -17.68 0.85 -9.13
CA TRP A 214 -17.90 1.75 -8.01
C TRP A 214 -19.39 1.81 -7.67
N LEU A 215 -19.72 1.59 -6.40
CA LEU A 215 -21.09 1.55 -5.91
C LEU A 215 -21.28 2.50 -4.74
N HIS A 216 -22.55 2.79 -4.46
CA HIS A 216 -22.94 3.46 -3.24
C HIS A 216 -22.49 2.64 -2.02
N SER A 217 -22.05 3.32 -0.95
CA SER A 217 -21.53 2.71 0.29
C SER A 217 -22.44 1.61 0.86
N SER A 218 -23.76 1.80 0.76
CA SER A 218 -24.76 0.81 1.18
C SER A 218 -24.61 -0.58 0.54
N LYS A 219 -23.91 -0.71 -0.59
CA LYS A 219 -23.67 -1.97 -1.29
C LYS A 219 -22.46 -2.76 -0.77
N CYS A 220 -21.60 -2.11 0.02
CA CYS A 220 -20.52 -2.75 0.74
C CYS A 220 -20.84 -2.97 2.23
N LYS A 221 -22.06 -2.66 2.71
CA LYS A 221 -22.42 -2.81 4.14
C LYS A 221 -22.19 -4.21 4.71
N ASP A 222 -22.35 -5.23 3.87
CA ASP A 222 -22.14 -6.62 4.25
C ASP A 222 -20.67 -7.06 4.06
N SER A 223 -19.79 -6.16 3.58
CA SER A 223 -18.37 -6.41 3.49
C SER A 223 -17.76 -6.36 4.91
N PRO A 224 -16.88 -7.31 5.26
CA PRO A 224 -16.15 -7.29 6.52
C PRO A 224 -15.37 -5.98 6.72
N SER A 225 -14.86 -5.42 5.62
CA SER A 225 -14.12 -4.16 5.60
C SER A 225 -14.99 -2.94 5.95
N PHE A 226 -16.32 -3.03 5.84
CA PHE A 226 -17.21 -1.90 6.04
C PHE A 226 -17.38 -1.53 7.50
N ALA A 227 -17.46 -2.52 8.40
CA ALA A 227 -17.59 -2.28 9.84
C ALA A 227 -16.36 -1.54 10.40
N ALA A 228 -15.18 -1.76 9.81
CA ALA A 228 -13.94 -1.06 10.16
C ALA A 228 -13.89 0.39 9.64
N LEU A 229 -14.81 0.80 8.77
CA LEU A 229 -14.73 2.07 8.03
C LEU A 229 -15.99 2.93 8.16
N GLU A 230 -16.82 2.68 9.19
CA GLU A 230 -18.04 3.46 9.46
C GLU A 230 -17.77 4.95 9.71
N ALA A 231 -16.58 5.30 10.19
CA ALA A 231 -16.16 6.67 10.45
C ALA A 231 -15.88 7.48 9.16
N CYS A 232 -15.74 6.81 8.02
CA CYS A 232 -15.28 7.42 6.80
C CYS A 232 -16.36 8.24 6.09
N SER A 233 -15.98 9.36 5.48
CA SER A 233 -16.86 10.09 4.57
C SER A 233 -16.98 9.34 3.24
N PHE A 234 -18.15 8.75 2.99
CA PHE A 234 -18.41 8.05 1.74
C PHE A 234 -18.81 9.03 0.65
N GLU A 235 -17.96 9.17 -0.36
CA GLU A 235 -18.28 9.93 -1.57
C GLU A 235 -19.09 9.08 -2.56
N GLN A 236 -20.01 9.71 -3.26
CA GLN A 236 -20.62 9.12 -4.46
C GLN A 236 -19.52 8.93 -5.50
N PRO A 237 -19.53 7.82 -6.25
CA PRO A 237 -18.41 7.51 -7.11
C PRO A 237 -18.36 8.44 -8.33
N GLU A 238 -17.32 9.26 -8.40
CA GLU A 238 -16.75 9.62 -9.69
C GLU A 238 -15.86 8.46 -10.15
N PRO A 239 -15.83 8.11 -11.45
CA PRO A 239 -14.90 7.12 -11.95
C PRO A 239 -13.49 7.56 -11.54
N LEU A 240 -12.88 6.80 -10.63
CA LEU A 240 -11.43 6.79 -10.58
C LEU A 240 -10.99 6.03 -11.82
N ASP A 241 -10.18 6.68 -12.64
CA ASP A 241 -9.17 5.97 -13.40
C ASP A 241 -8.23 5.35 -12.35
N LEU A 242 -8.56 4.10 -11.96
CA LEU A 242 -7.58 3.22 -11.35
C LEU A 242 -6.52 2.97 -12.41
#